data_AF-A0A7S1FPG1-F1
#
_entry.id   AF-A0A7S1FPG1-F1
#
_cell.length_a   1.000
_cell.length_b   1.000
_cell.length_c   1.000
_cell.angle_alpha   90.00
_cell.angle_beta   90.00
_cell.angle_gamma   90.00
#
_symmetry.space_group_name_H-M   'P 1'
#
loop_
_entity.id
_entity.type
_entity.pdbx_description
1 polymer ?
#
loop_
_entity_poly.entity_id
_entity_poly.type
_entity_poly.pdbx_seq_one_letter_code
_entity_poly.pdbx_strand_id
1 'polypeptide(L)'
;NTINMPDEERNEPLKIIIAGAPASGKGTQCESIVRDHGVVHLSTGDILRGAVAAKTSVGILAKEYMDAGKLVPDDVIIGVVKDRLSQSDCKSKGWLLDGFPRTLSQAEALVTAQIV
;
A
#
# COMPACT_ATOMS: atom_id res chain seq x y z
N ASN A 1 -12.52 29.73 1.98
CA ASN A 1 -13.46 28.60 2.08
C ASN A 1 -12.67 27.31 2.25
N THR A 2 -12.33 26.99 3.49
CA THR A 2 -11.74 25.70 3.85
C THR A 2 -12.86 24.91 4.50
N ILE A 3 -13.40 23.94 3.77
CA ILE A 3 -14.44 23.04 4.25
C ILE A 3 -13.83 22.07 5.26
N ASN A 4 -13.93 22.38 6.55
CA ASN A 4 -13.81 21.38 7.60
C ASN A 4 -15.13 20.59 7.57
N MET A 5 -15.15 19.48 6.84
CA MET A 5 -16.24 18.51 6.92
C MET A 5 -15.97 17.61 8.15
N PRO A 6 -16.90 17.49 9.10
CA PRO A 6 -16.74 16.60 10.24
C PRO A 6 -16.66 15.14 9.77
N ASP A 7 -15.87 14.32 10.46
CA ASP A 7 -15.58 12.92 10.07
C ASP A 7 -16.82 12.00 10.02
N GLU A 8 -17.96 12.43 10.60
CA GLU A 8 -19.21 11.67 10.67
C GLU A 8 -19.98 11.53 9.33
N GLU A 9 -19.64 12.26 8.26
CA GLU A 9 -20.35 12.18 6.97
C GLU A 9 -19.65 11.31 5.89
N ARG A 10 -18.44 10.78 6.15
CA ARG A 10 -17.79 9.89 5.16
C ARG A 10 -18.42 8.49 5.22
N ASN A 11 -19.37 8.25 4.31
CA ASN A 11 -20.06 6.95 4.20
C ASN A 11 -19.16 5.83 3.62
N GLU A 12 -17.98 6.17 3.07
CA GLU A 12 -17.00 5.20 2.56
C GLU A 12 -15.59 5.39 3.16
N PRO A 13 -14.88 4.31 3.52
CA PRO A 13 -13.51 4.36 4.01
C PRO A 13 -12.53 4.97 3.00
N LEU A 14 -11.60 5.79 3.50
CA LEU A 14 -10.67 6.56 2.69
C LEU A 14 -9.62 5.66 2.01
N LYS A 15 -9.40 5.85 0.71
CA LYS A 15 -8.46 5.07 -0.12
C LYS A 15 -7.47 6.02 -0.77
N ILE A 16 -6.18 5.89 -0.47
CA ILE A 16 -5.14 6.84 -0.90
C ILE A 16 -3.98 6.09 -1.55
N ILE A 17 -3.48 6.64 -2.66
CA ILE A 17 -2.19 6.27 -3.25
C ILE A 17 -1.26 7.47 -3.13
N ILE A 18 -0.07 7.25 -2.56
CA ILE A 18 0.99 8.26 -2.50
C ILE A 18 2.16 7.82 -3.36
N ALA A 19 2.42 8.62 -4.39
CA ALA A 19 3.55 8.49 -5.29
C ALA A 19 4.44 9.73 -5.21
N GLY A 20 5.76 9.53 -5.30
CA GLY A 20 6.73 10.61 -5.24
C GLY A 20 8.15 10.08 -5.38
N ALA A 21 9.07 10.96 -5.75
CA ALA A 21 10.49 10.62 -5.87
C ALA A 21 11.07 10.16 -4.52
N PRO A 22 12.17 9.38 -4.51
CA PRO A 22 12.94 9.15 -3.29
C PRO A 22 13.28 10.48 -2.60
N ALA A 23 13.19 10.51 -1.27
CA ALA A 23 13.42 11.69 -0.44
C ALA A 23 12.46 12.90 -0.66
N SER A 24 11.33 12.73 -1.37
CA SER A 24 10.35 13.83 -1.58
C SER A 24 9.48 14.18 -0.35
N GLY A 25 9.75 13.59 0.82
CA GLY A 25 8.93 13.81 2.04
C GLY A 25 7.63 13.00 2.12
N LYS A 26 7.38 12.10 1.15
CA LYS A 26 6.23 11.17 1.10
C LYS A 26 5.98 10.44 2.43
N GLY A 27 7.03 9.92 3.09
CA GLY A 27 6.88 9.21 4.36
C GLY A 27 6.29 10.08 5.48
N THR A 28 6.76 11.33 5.61
CA THR A 28 6.22 12.30 6.58
C THR A 28 4.74 12.62 6.32
N GLN A 29 4.34 12.67 5.04
CA GLN A 29 2.94 12.87 4.67
C GLN A 29 2.09 11.61 4.96
N CYS A 30 2.61 10.41 4.67
CA CYS A 30 1.94 9.16 5.03
C CYS A 30 1.65 9.10 6.53
N GLU A 31 2.65 9.40 7.37
CA GLU A 31 2.51 9.41 8.84
C GLU A 31 1.42 10.38 9.31
N SER A 32 1.37 11.57 8.73
CA SER A 32 0.35 12.57 9.07
C SER A 32 -1.05 12.10 8.67
N ILE A 33 -1.21 11.58 7.45
CA ILE A 33 -2.50 11.07 6.97
C ILE A 33 -2.99 9.88 7.80
N VAL A 34 -2.10 8.96 8.17
CA VAL A 34 -2.43 7.81 9.02
C VAL A 34 -2.88 8.26 10.40
N ARG A 35 -2.19 9.24 11.00
CA ARG A 35 -2.57 9.81 12.29
C ARG A 35 -3.93 10.50 12.23
N ASP A 36 -4.16 11.30 11.19
CA ASP A 36 -5.31 12.20 11.11
C ASP A 36 -6.58 11.47 10.61
N HIS A 37 -6.44 10.38 9.84
CA HIS A 37 -7.57 9.64 9.26
C HIS A 37 -7.69 8.18 9.72
N GLY A 38 -6.73 7.64 10.47
CA GLY A 38 -6.79 6.26 10.99
C GLY A 38 -6.72 5.16 9.93
N VAL A 39 -6.35 5.50 8.69
CA VAL A 39 -6.22 4.56 7.57
C VAL A 39 -5.07 3.57 7.79
N VAL A 40 -5.18 2.39 7.20
CA VAL A 40 -4.11 1.39 7.25
C VAL A 40 -2.96 1.80 6.32
N HIS A 41 -1.76 2.03 6.87
CA HIS A 41 -0.57 2.29 6.06
C HIS A 41 -0.03 1.01 5.42
N LEU A 42 0.05 0.98 4.10
CA LEU A 42 0.53 -0.13 3.30
C LEU A 42 1.75 0.30 2.47
N SER A 43 2.94 -0.04 2.97
CA SER A 43 4.19 0.08 2.23
C SER A 43 4.57 -1.29 1.68
N THR A 44 4.79 -1.39 0.36
CA THR A 44 5.18 -2.66 -0.28
C THR A 44 6.47 -3.22 0.30
N GLY A 45 7.42 -2.35 0.66
CA GLY A 45 8.65 -2.75 1.32
C GLY A 45 8.41 -3.41 2.69
N ASP A 46 7.49 -2.87 3.49
CA ASP A 46 7.16 -3.44 4.81
C ASP A 46 6.41 -4.76 4.69
N ILE A 47 5.46 -4.86 3.74
CA ILE A 47 4.72 -6.10 3.52
C ILE A 47 5.68 -7.23 3.12
N LEU A 48 6.61 -6.95 2.19
CA LEU A 48 7.62 -7.93 1.79
C LEU A 48 8.57 -8.29 2.93
N ARG A 49 9.10 -7.30 3.68
CA ARG A 49 9.94 -7.57 4.86
C ARG A 49 9.21 -8.44 5.89
N GLY A 50 7.93 -8.21 6.11
CA GLY A 50 7.08 -9.03 6.97
C GLY A 50 6.94 -10.46 6.45
N ALA A 51 6.70 -10.64 5.14
CA ALA A 51 6.64 -11.95 4.51
C ALA A 51 7.96 -12.72 4.61
N VAL A 52 9.10 -12.03 4.42
CA VAL A 52 10.46 -12.58 4.60
C VAL A 52 10.66 -13.04 6.05
N ALA A 53 10.31 -12.21 7.03
CA ALA A 53 10.44 -12.55 8.45
C ALA A 53 9.56 -13.75 8.84
N ALA A 54 8.36 -13.82 8.28
CA ALA A 54 7.43 -14.93 8.48
C ALA A 54 7.78 -16.20 7.68
N LYS A 55 8.82 -16.15 6.83
CA LYS A 55 9.27 -17.26 5.97
C LYS A 55 8.16 -17.85 5.10
N THR A 56 7.26 -17.01 4.60
CA THR A 56 6.23 -17.46 3.65
C THR A 56 6.87 -17.79 2.30
N SER A 57 6.21 -18.58 1.45
CA SER A 57 6.73 -18.89 0.11
C SER A 57 7.04 -17.64 -0.70
N VAL A 58 6.17 -16.62 -0.60
CA VAL A 58 6.38 -15.30 -1.21
C VAL A 58 7.55 -14.56 -0.55
N GLY A 59 7.69 -14.63 0.76
CA GLY A 59 8.81 -14.03 1.49
C GLY A 59 10.16 -14.62 1.10
N ILE A 60 10.24 -15.94 0.92
CA ILE A 60 11.46 -16.63 0.48
C ILE A 60 11.85 -16.14 -0.92
N LEU A 61 10.90 -16.12 -1.87
CA LEU A 61 11.14 -15.62 -3.22
C LEU A 61 11.55 -14.14 -3.21
N ALA A 62 10.83 -13.29 -2.48
CA ALA A 62 11.10 -11.86 -2.39
C ALA A 62 12.50 -11.59 -1.83
N LYS A 63 12.95 -12.38 -0.84
CA LYS A 63 14.28 -12.25 -0.25
C LYS A 63 15.39 -12.34 -1.30
N GLU A 64 15.28 -13.26 -2.26
CA GLU A 64 16.29 -13.44 -3.31
C GLU A 64 16.46 -12.18 -4.18
N TYR A 65 15.35 -11.54 -4.56
CA TYR A 65 15.39 -10.29 -5.34
C TYR A 65 15.89 -9.12 -4.48
N MET A 66 15.40 -9.01 -3.24
CA MET A 66 15.76 -7.94 -2.31
C MET A 66 17.26 -7.95 -1.97
N ASP A 67 17.82 -9.12 -1.67
CA ASP A 67 19.26 -9.27 -1.38
C ASP A 67 20.13 -8.95 -2.60
N ALA A 68 19.62 -9.21 -3.81
CA ALA A 68 20.29 -8.88 -5.06
C ALA A 68 20.11 -7.41 -5.49
N GLY A 69 19.40 -6.58 -4.72
CA GLY A 69 19.08 -5.20 -5.08
C GLY A 69 18.17 -5.07 -6.30
N LYS A 70 17.45 -6.15 -6.65
CA LYS A 70 16.52 -6.21 -7.79
C LYS A 70 15.09 -5.93 -7.32
N LEU A 71 14.27 -5.49 -8.26
CA LEU A 71 12.83 -5.40 -8.02
C LEU A 71 12.23 -6.81 -7.99
N VAL A 72 11.35 -7.05 -7.01
CA VAL A 72 10.50 -8.23 -6.99
C VAL A 72 9.53 -8.16 -8.18
N PRO A 73 9.26 -9.27 -8.89
CA PRO A 73 8.34 -9.30 -10.03
C PRO A 73 6.96 -8.72 -9.72
N ASP A 74 6.37 -8.05 -10.71
CA ASP A 74 5.09 -7.33 -10.56
C ASP A 74 3.94 -8.24 -10.11
N ASP A 75 3.84 -9.44 -10.66
CA ASP A 75 2.81 -10.44 -10.33
C ASP A 75 2.85 -10.82 -8.85
N VAL A 76 4.05 -11.00 -8.29
CA VAL A 76 4.26 -11.28 -6.87
C VAL A 76 3.82 -10.10 -6.01
N ILE A 77 4.22 -8.87 -6.35
CA ILE A 77 3.81 -7.66 -5.60
C ILE A 77 2.29 -7.47 -5.65
N ILE A 78 1.69 -7.62 -6.83
CA ILE A 78 0.25 -7.47 -7.04
C ILE A 78 -0.51 -8.44 -6.14
N GLY A 79 -0.12 -9.72 -6.11
CA GLY A 79 -0.74 -10.72 -5.25
C GLY A 79 -0.69 -10.32 -3.78
N VAL A 80 0.48 -9.94 -3.30
CA VAL A 80 0.70 -9.51 -1.91
C VAL A 80 -0.14 -8.30 -1.52
N VAL A 81 -0.21 -7.28 -2.39
CA VAL A 81 -0.97 -6.06 -2.14
C VAL A 81 -2.48 -6.36 -2.13
N LYS A 82 -2.98 -7.16 -3.08
CA LYS A 82 -4.39 -7.56 -3.14
C LYS A 82 -4.82 -8.33 -1.89
N ASP A 83 -4.01 -9.30 -1.46
CA ASP A 83 -4.28 -10.07 -0.24
C ASP A 83 -4.34 -9.15 0.98
N ARG A 84 -3.40 -8.21 1.09
CA ARG A 84 -3.36 -7.27 2.22
C ARG A 84 -4.57 -6.32 2.24
N LEU A 85 -4.97 -5.80 1.08
CA LEU A 85 -6.15 -4.92 0.94
C LEU A 85 -7.47 -5.66 1.21
N SER A 86 -7.49 -6.98 1.06
CA SER A 86 -8.68 -7.79 1.32
C SER A 86 -9.00 -7.98 2.82
N GLN A 87 -8.07 -7.64 3.70
CA GLN A 87 -8.20 -7.78 5.15
C GLN A 87 -9.25 -6.82 5.72
N SER A 88 -9.85 -7.21 6.85
CA SER A 88 -10.99 -6.51 7.45
C SER A 88 -10.65 -5.09 7.93
N ASP A 89 -9.41 -4.84 8.33
CA ASP A 89 -8.95 -3.51 8.75
C ASP A 89 -8.88 -2.53 7.56
N CYS A 90 -8.36 -2.96 6.41
CA CYS A 90 -8.35 -2.16 5.18
C CYS A 90 -9.76 -1.89 4.67
N LYS A 91 -10.68 -2.85 4.81
CA LYS A 91 -12.08 -2.69 4.41
C LYS A 91 -12.87 -1.75 5.34
N SER A 92 -12.55 -1.73 6.63
CA SER A 92 -13.30 -0.95 7.63
C SER A 92 -12.72 0.45 7.83
N LYS A 93 -11.39 0.59 7.84
CA LYS A 93 -10.68 1.85 8.12
C LYS A 93 -10.19 2.55 6.86
N GLY A 94 -10.21 1.88 5.72
CA GLY A 94 -9.55 2.36 4.51
C GLY A 94 -8.04 2.11 4.55
N TRP A 95 -7.32 2.64 3.57
CA TRP A 95 -5.91 2.32 3.35
C TRP A 95 -5.16 3.43 2.63
N LEU A 96 -3.83 3.43 2.83
CA LEU A 96 -2.87 4.28 2.16
C LEU A 96 -1.79 3.39 1.55
N LEU A 97 -1.66 3.39 0.23
CA LEU A 97 -0.58 2.72 -0.49
C LEU A 97 0.61 3.69 -0.68
N ASP A 98 1.75 3.40 -0.02
CA ASP A 98 3.00 4.14 -0.20
C ASP A 98 3.90 3.40 -1.18
N GLY A 99 4.13 4.02 -2.35
CA GLY A 99 5.06 3.52 -3.35
C GLY A 99 4.55 2.31 -4.12
N PHE A 100 3.23 2.19 -4.31
CA PHE A 100 2.56 1.28 -5.23
C PHE A 100 1.32 1.98 -5.81
N PRO A 101 1.02 1.87 -7.11
CA PRO A 101 1.79 1.17 -8.14
C PRO A 101 3.06 1.92 -8.56
N ARG A 102 4.07 1.18 -9.06
CA ARG A 102 5.33 1.72 -9.65
C ARG A 102 5.47 1.45 -11.14
N THR A 103 4.68 0.53 -11.69
CA THR A 103 4.68 0.16 -13.11
C THR A 103 3.26 0.27 -13.66
N LEU A 104 3.13 0.31 -14.98
CA LEU A 104 1.82 0.30 -15.65
C LEU A 104 1.04 -0.99 -15.32
N SER A 105 1.70 -2.15 -15.36
CA SER A 105 1.06 -3.44 -15.07
C SER A 105 0.51 -3.52 -13.65
N GLN A 106 1.19 -2.91 -12.67
CA GLN A 106 0.66 -2.79 -11.31
C GLN A 106 -0.57 -1.89 -11.24
N ALA A 107 -0.60 -0.78 -11.98
CA ALA A 107 -1.75 0.12 -12.02
C ALA A 107 -2.97 -0.54 -12.69
N GLU A 108 -2.77 -1.21 -13.83
CA GLU A 108 -3.81 -1.96 -14.53
C GLU A 108 -4.40 -3.07 -13.66
N ALA A 109 -3.57 -3.73 -12.84
CA ALA A 109 -4.02 -4.75 -11.91
C ALA A 109 -4.95 -4.18 -10.82
N LEU A 110 -4.71 -2.95 -10.34
CA LEU A 110 -5.60 -2.29 -9.37
C LEU A 110 -6.96 -1.98 -9.99
N VAL A 111 -6.97 -1.44 -11.21
CA VAL A 111 -8.21 -1.12 -11.96
C VAL A 111 -8.99 -2.40 -12.26
N THR A 112 -8.32 -3.43 -12.77
CA THR A 112 -8.95 -4.73 -13.09
C THR A 112 -9.55 -5.39 -11.84
N ALA A 113 -8.90 -5.24 -10.69
CA ALA A 113 -9.39 -5.75 -9.41
C ALA A 113 -10.46 -4.86 -8.75
N GLN A 114 -10.86 -3.75 -9.38
CA GLN A 114 -11.82 -2.77 -8.84
C GLN A 114 -11.42 -2.23 -7.46
N ILE A 115 -10.11 -2.11 -7.22
CA ILE A 115 -9.57 -1.51 -5.99
C ILE A 115 -9.61 0.01 -6.10
N VAL A 116 -9.36 0.53 -7.30
CA VAL A 116 -9.43 1.95 -7.70
C VAL A 116 -10.30 2.13 -8.93
#